data_AF-A0A841WCQ8-F1
#
_entry.id   AF-A0A841WCQ8-F1
#
_cell.length_a   1.000
_cell.length_b   1.000
_cell.length_c   1.000
_cell.angle_alpha   90.00
_cell.angle_beta   90.00
_cell.angle_gamma   90.00
#
_symmetry.space_group_name_H-M   'P 1'
#
loop_
_entity.id
_entity.type
_entity.pdbx_description
1 polymer ?
#
loop_
_entity_poly.entity_id
_entity_poly.type
_entity_poly.pdbx_seq_one_letter_code
_entity_poly.pdbx_strand_id
1 'polypeptide(L)'
;MTNIPEPVWTKELNKFVLREYPKLPNFLNCSIAYFNEENSEEFYFSFGSWGMDREEITEEMCLLCCQALLDADANVSFCSFKSDLEYAQNYFYEIESDSEES
;
A
#
# COMPACT_ATOMS: atom_id res chain seq x y z
N MET A 1 -5.32 9.41 -24.97
CA MET A 1 -4.40 8.52 -24.24
C MET A 1 -3.63 9.40 -23.27
N THR A 2 -4.01 9.39 -22.00
CA THR A 2 -3.16 9.95 -20.94
C THR A 2 -1.93 9.05 -20.87
N ASN A 3 -0.76 9.59 -21.23
CA ASN A 3 0.51 8.89 -21.04
C ASN A 3 0.69 8.74 -19.52
N ILE A 4 0.42 7.55 -18.99
CA ILE A 4 0.84 7.21 -17.64
C ILE A 4 2.37 7.23 -17.68
N PRO A 5 3.03 8.09 -16.88
CA PRO A 5 4.48 8.16 -16.89
C PRO A 5 5.07 6.83 -16.42
N GLU A 6 6.23 6.47 -16.97
CA GLU A 6 7.02 5.35 -16.47
C GLU A 6 7.44 5.61 -15.00
N PRO A 7 7.55 4.56 -14.17
CA PRO A 7 8.03 4.72 -12.81
C PRO A 7 9.49 5.19 -12.81
N VAL A 8 9.79 6.15 -11.94
CA VAL A 8 11.16 6.65 -11.69
C VAL A 8 11.94 5.76 -10.72
N TRP A 9 11.23 4.90 -10.00
CA TRP A 9 11.81 3.93 -9.08
C TRP A 9 10.89 2.71 -8.95
N THR A 10 11.48 1.53 -8.78
CA THR A 10 10.76 0.28 -8.58
C THR A 10 11.55 -0.62 -7.63
N LYS A 11 10.84 -1.30 -6.74
CA LYS A 11 11.41 -2.28 -5.80
C LYS A 11 10.51 -3.50 -5.75
N GLU A 12 11.12 -4.67 -5.88
CA GLU A 12 10.45 -5.95 -5.74
C GLU A 12 10.69 -6.48 -4.32
N LEU A 13 9.61 -6.91 -3.66
CA LEU A 13 9.59 -7.46 -2.32
C LEU A 13 8.73 -8.73 -2.35
N ASN A 14 9.34 -9.85 -2.70
CA ASN A 14 8.66 -11.15 -2.80
C ASN A 14 7.40 -11.06 -3.69
N LYS A 15 6.19 -11.03 -3.08
CA LYS A 15 4.89 -10.94 -3.77
C LYS A 15 4.46 -9.51 -4.12
N PHE A 16 5.25 -8.51 -3.75
CA PHE A 16 4.93 -7.10 -3.90
C PHE A 16 5.86 -6.40 -4.89
N VAL A 17 5.29 -5.49 -5.68
CA VAL A 17 6.05 -4.57 -6.54
C VAL A 17 5.67 -3.14 -6.20
N LEU A 18 6.62 -2.40 -5.65
CA LEU A 18 6.47 -0.99 -5.29
C LEU A 18 6.97 -0.14 -6.44
N ARG A 19 6.20 0.89 -6.80
CA ARG A 19 6.54 1.81 -7.89
C ARG A 19 6.37 3.25 -7.43
N GLU A 20 7.34 4.09 -7.76
CA GLU A 20 7.24 5.53 -7.60
C GLU A 20 7.24 6.18 -8.98
N TYR A 21 6.33 7.11 -9.20
CA TYR A 21 6.13 7.87 -10.43
C TYR A 21 6.61 9.32 -10.25
N PRO A 22 6.88 10.04 -11.35
CA PRO A 22 7.18 11.46 -11.28
C PRO A 22 6.09 12.22 -10.52
N LYS A 23 6.50 13.12 -9.61
CA LYS A 23 5.57 13.95 -8.85
C LYS A 23 4.81 14.88 -9.80
N LEU A 24 3.52 14.63 -9.97
CA LEU A 24 2.63 15.46 -10.77
C LEU A 24 1.50 16.04 -9.90
N PRO A 25 1.03 17.27 -10.16
CA PRO A 25 -0.11 17.83 -9.47
C PRO A 25 -1.35 16.94 -9.63
N ASN A 26 -2.08 16.71 -8.53
CA ASN A 26 -3.30 15.89 -8.49
C ASN A 26 -3.09 14.44 -8.94
N PHE A 27 -1.89 13.88 -8.76
CA PHE A 27 -1.58 12.50 -9.13
C PHE A 27 -1.11 11.69 -7.93
N LEU A 28 -1.48 10.40 -7.91
CA LEU A 28 -1.00 9.41 -6.96
C LEU A 28 0.36 8.93 -7.45
N ASN A 29 1.42 9.26 -6.71
CA ASN A 29 2.78 9.09 -7.20
C ASN A 29 3.41 7.77 -6.76
N CYS A 30 2.71 6.96 -5.97
CA CYS A 30 3.22 5.70 -5.46
C CYS A 30 2.17 4.60 -5.66
N SER A 31 2.61 3.40 -6.03
CA SER A 31 1.73 2.24 -6.08
C SER A 31 2.39 0.97 -5.58
N ILE A 32 1.56 0.06 -5.09
CA ILE A 32 1.93 -1.30 -4.71
C ILE A 32 1.06 -2.25 -5.54
N ALA A 33 1.70 -3.12 -6.31
CA ALA A 33 1.03 -4.30 -6.87
C ALA A 33 1.31 -5.49 -5.95
N TYR A 34 0.28 -6.26 -5.65
CA TYR A 34 0.32 -7.44 -4.80
C TYR A 34 -0.27 -8.62 -5.57
N PHE A 35 0.47 -9.72 -5.68
CA PHE A 35 0.00 -10.95 -6.30
C PHE A 35 -0.34 -12.01 -5.23
N ASN A 36 -1.62 -12.36 -5.13
CA ASN A 36 -2.07 -13.46 -4.29
C ASN A 36 -2.12 -14.76 -5.12
N GLU A 37 -1.11 -15.61 -4.93
CA GLU A 37 -0.99 -16.90 -5.61
C GLU A 37 -2.17 -17.85 -5.32
N GLU A 38 -2.73 -17.82 -4.11
CA GLU A 38 -3.79 -18.75 -3.69
C GLU A 38 -5.07 -18.53 -4.50
N ASN A 39 -5.38 -17.26 -4.77
CA ASN A 39 -6.57 -16.86 -5.53
C ASN A 39 -6.24 -16.51 -6.99
N SER A 40 -4.96 -16.50 -7.38
CA SER A 40 -4.49 -16.01 -8.68
C SER A 40 -4.99 -14.60 -9.00
N GLU A 41 -5.06 -13.75 -7.97
CA GLU A 41 -5.56 -12.38 -8.06
C GLU A 41 -4.43 -11.36 -7.89
N GLU A 42 -4.50 -10.28 -8.66
CA GLU A 42 -3.56 -9.17 -8.58
C GLU A 42 -4.30 -7.92 -8.08
N PHE A 43 -3.78 -7.36 -6.99
CA PHE A 43 -4.31 -6.17 -6.36
C PHE A 43 -3.38 -5.00 -6.59
N TYR A 44 -3.96 -3.82 -6.84
CA TYR A 44 -3.22 -2.60 -7.11
C TYR A 44 -3.67 -1.51 -6.17
N PHE A 45 -2.74 -1.01 -5.36
CA PHE A 45 -2.98 0.05 -4.39
C PHE A 45 -2.22 1.30 -4.82
N SER A 46 -2.87 2.46 -4.76
CA SER A 46 -2.25 3.74 -5.13
C SER A 46 -2.29 4.74 -3.99
N PHE A 47 -1.18 5.46 -3.79
CA PHE A 47 -0.95 6.39 -2.70
C PHE A 47 -0.46 7.73 -3.23
N GLY A 48 -0.72 8.81 -2.50
CA GLY A 48 -0.21 10.15 -2.86
C GLY A 48 1.31 10.23 -2.81
N SER A 49 1.93 9.55 -1.83
CA SER A 49 3.38 9.45 -1.64
C SER A 49 3.74 8.29 -0.71
N TRP A 50 5.02 7.97 -0.54
CA TRP A 50 5.46 6.99 0.46
C TRP A 50 5.34 7.48 1.90
N GLY A 51 5.63 8.76 2.17
CA GLY A 51 5.61 9.32 3.54
C GLY A 51 6.74 8.83 4.47
N MET A 52 7.60 7.92 3.99
CA MET A 52 8.80 7.41 4.65
C MET A 52 9.91 7.19 3.61
N ASP A 53 11.10 6.82 4.05
CA ASP A 53 12.13 6.37 3.11
C ASP A 53 11.65 5.08 2.42
N ARG A 54 11.58 5.13 1.09
CA ARG A 54 11.10 4.03 0.25
C ARG A 54 11.99 2.79 0.34
N GLU A 55 13.27 2.96 0.67
CA GLU A 55 14.18 1.82 0.84
C GLU A 55 13.91 1.05 2.14
N GLU A 56 13.34 1.71 3.14
CA GLU A 56 12.99 1.11 4.44
C GLU A 56 11.67 0.33 4.41
N ILE A 57 10.87 0.45 3.34
CA ILE A 57 9.61 -0.30 3.22
C ILE A 57 9.90 -1.80 3.11
N THR A 58 9.27 -2.57 3.98
CA THR A 58 9.37 -4.03 4.08
C THR A 58 8.12 -4.73 3.56
N GLU A 59 8.25 -6.02 3.28
CA GLU A 59 7.12 -6.88 2.87
C GLU A 59 6.00 -6.90 3.92
N GLU A 60 6.35 -6.97 5.21
CA GLU A 60 5.39 -6.98 6.31
C GLU A 60 4.56 -5.70 6.37
N MET A 61 5.20 -4.53 6.17
CA MET A 61 4.49 -3.25 6.09
C MET A 61 3.53 -3.21 4.91
N CYS A 62 3.95 -3.72 3.74
CA CYS A 62 3.09 -3.80 2.57
C CYS A 62 1.88 -4.70 2.83
N LEU A 63 2.09 -5.89 3.40
CA LEU A 63 1.02 -6.82 3.71
C LEU A 63 -0.01 -6.20 4.67
N LEU A 64 0.46 -5.62 5.77
CA LEU A 64 -0.40 -5.00 6.78
C LEU A 64 -1.25 -3.88 6.18
N CYS A 65 -0.61 -2.97 5.44
CA CYS A 65 -1.29 -1.84 4.82
C CYS A 65 -2.29 -2.30 3.75
N CYS A 66 -1.90 -3.23 2.88
CA CYS A 66 -2.78 -3.75 1.82
C CYS A 66 -3.98 -4.49 2.40
N GLN A 67 -3.80 -5.28 3.48
CA GLN A 67 -4.91 -5.99 4.11
C GLN A 67 -5.94 -5.03 4.70
N ALA A 68 -5.50 -4.00 5.45
CA ALA A 68 -6.43 -3.00 5.99
C ALA A 68 -7.20 -2.25 4.90
N LEU A 69 -6.56 -1.96 3.77
CA LEU A 69 -7.22 -1.33 2.63
C LEU A 69 -8.24 -2.27 1.97
N LEU A 70 -7.94 -3.56 1.84
CA LEU A 70 -8.89 -4.56 1.34
C LEU A 70 -10.11 -4.69 2.26
N ASP A 71 -9.89 -4.73 3.58
CA ASP A 71 -10.97 -4.81 4.57
C ASP A 71 -11.87 -3.56 4.52
N ALA A 72 -11.31 -2.41 4.13
CA ALA A 72 -12.03 -1.16 3.92
C ALA A 72 -12.64 -0.99 2.51
N ASP A 73 -12.55 -2.02 1.64
CA ASP A 73 -12.95 -1.98 0.23
C ASP A 73 -12.32 -0.78 -0.54
N ALA A 74 -11.04 -0.52 -0.24
CA ALA A 74 -10.27 0.58 -0.78
C ALA A 74 -9.02 0.09 -1.52
N ASN A 75 -8.73 0.70 -2.66
CA ASN A 75 -7.50 0.46 -3.43
C ASN A 75 -6.78 1.77 -3.82
N VAL A 76 -7.31 2.90 -3.38
CA VAL A 76 -6.78 4.24 -3.64
C VAL A 76 -6.84 5.06 -2.36
N SER A 77 -5.72 5.68 -2.02
CA SER A 77 -5.61 6.61 -0.90
C SER A 77 -4.94 7.90 -1.35
N PHE A 78 -5.55 9.03 -1.02
CA PHE A 78 -4.93 10.35 -1.21
C PHE A 78 -3.86 10.65 -0.15
N CYS A 79 -3.76 9.82 0.89
CA CYS A 79 -2.76 9.92 1.93
C CYS A 79 -1.42 9.30 1.49
N SER A 80 -0.44 9.34 2.39
CA SER A 80 0.83 8.64 2.20
C SER A 80 0.72 7.18 2.63
N PHE A 81 1.52 6.29 2.03
CA PHE A 81 1.64 4.90 2.48
C PHE A 81 1.92 4.82 3.99
N LYS A 82 2.83 5.66 4.51
CA LYS A 82 3.10 5.72 5.95
C LYS A 82 1.85 6.02 6.78
N SER A 83 1.02 6.97 6.35
CA SER A 83 -0.22 7.31 7.06
C SER A 83 -1.23 6.17 7.05
N ASP A 84 -1.36 5.46 5.92
CA ASP A 84 -2.24 4.30 5.81
C ASP A 84 -1.70 3.10 6.60
N LEU A 85 -0.38 2.95 6.69
CA LEU A 85 0.28 1.96 7.53
C LEU A 85 0.03 2.24 9.03
N GLU A 86 0.15 3.49 9.47
CA GLU A 86 -0.18 3.89 10.85
C GLU A 86 -1.66 3.65 11.18
N TYR A 87 -2.56 3.91 10.23
CA TYR A 87 -3.98 3.55 10.35
C TYR A 87 -4.15 2.04 10.50
N ALA A 88 -3.53 1.23 9.63
CA ALA A 88 -3.62 -0.22 9.65
C ALA A 88 -3.11 -0.81 10.98
N GLN A 89 -1.98 -0.30 11.50
CA GLN A 89 -1.43 -0.72 12.79
C GLN A 89 -2.41 -0.50 13.94
N ASN A 90 -3.09 0.64 13.97
CA ASN A 90 -4.11 0.91 14.99
C ASN A 90 -5.36 0.05 14.78
N TYR A 91 -5.80 -0.14 13.54
CA TYR A 91 -6.96 -0.96 13.20
C TYR A 91 -6.82 -2.39 13.71
N PHE A 92 -5.69 -3.05 13.44
CA PHE A 92 -5.47 -4.42 13.89
C PHE A 92 -5.20 -4.51 15.40
N TYR A 93 -4.56 -3.50 16.01
CA TYR A 93 -4.41 -3.44 17.46
C TYR A 93 -5.77 -3.41 18.18
N GLU A 94 -6.71 -2.58 17.69
CA GLU A 94 -8.06 -2.51 18.26
C GLU A 94 -8.81 -3.84 18.13
N ILE A 95 -8.71 -4.51 16.97
CA ILE A 95 -9.32 -5.83 16.75
C ILE A 95 -8.77 -6.88 17.73
N GLU A 96 -7.45 -6.91 17.94
CA GLU A 96 -6.83 -7.84 18.88
C GLU A 96 -7.31 -7.56 20.31
N SER A 97 -7.38 -6.29 20.73
CA SER A 97 -7.85 -5.93 22.08
C SER A 97 -9.30 -6.32 22.34
N ASP A 98 -10.21 -6.16 21.37
CA ASP A 98 -11.61 -6.55 21.50
C ASP A 98 -11.79 -8.08 21.56
N SER A 99 -10.86 -8.82 20.95
CA SER A 99 -10.88 -10.28 20.93
C SER A 99 -10.40 -10.93 22.23
N GLU A 100 -9.56 -10.26 23.01
CA GLU A 100 -9.07 -10.74 24.31
C GLU A 100 -10.03 -10.46 25.47
N GLU A 101 -10.95 -9.51 25.33
CA GLU A 101 -11.99 -9.19 26.32
C GLU A 101 -13.28 -10.04 26.18
N SER A 102 -13.32 -10.97 25.20
CA SER A 102 -14.51 -11.78 24.86
C SER A 102 -14.49 -13.22 25.40
#